data_AF-A0A6C1C5W9-F1
#
_entry.id   AF-A0A6C1C5W9-F1
#
_cell.length_a   1.000
_cell.length_b   1.000
_cell.length_c   1.000
_cell.angle_alpha   90.00
_cell.angle_beta   90.00
_cell.angle_gamma   90.00
#
_symmetry.space_group_name_H-M   'P 1'
#
loop_
_entity.id
_entity.type
_entity.pdbx_description
1 polymer ?
#
loop_
_entity_poly.entity_id
_entity_poly.type
_entity_poly.pdbx_seq_one_letter_code
_entity_poly.pdbx_strand_id
1 'polypeptide(L)'
;MLAELDKLEFGSERFTRLLAEFEQSVGEHADHEEREEFPALRSRLSQEERTTMGRRLLAVEKAAPTRPHPTAAGSPALQWTAGPLASVLDRARDAVTSTGK
;
A
#
# COMPACT_ATOMS: atom_id res chain seq x y z
N MET A 1 -7.67 -2.60 -10.29
CA MET A 1 -8.35 -3.40 -9.25
C MET A 1 -8.78 -2.54 -8.06
N LEU A 2 -7.87 -2.03 -7.21
CA LEU A 2 -8.25 -1.19 -6.05
C LEU A 2 -9.13 0.04 -6.39
N ALA A 3 -8.80 0.77 -7.45
CA ALA A 3 -9.57 1.93 -7.92
C ALA A 3 -11.02 1.63 -8.29
N GLU A 4 -11.24 0.38 -8.71
CA GLU A 4 -12.53 -0.09 -9.20
C GLU A 4 -13.33 -0.66 -8.04
N LEU A 5 -12.70 -1.41 -7.12
CA LEU A 5 -13.30 -1.84 -5.86
C LEU A 5 -13.91 -0.66 -5.07
N ASP A 6 -13.20 0.46 -4.98
CA ASP A 6 -13.65 1.68 -4.27
C ASP A 6 -14.95 2.29 -4.82
N LYS A 7 -15.29 1.98 -6.08
CA LYS A 7 -16.48 2.52 -6.77
C LYS A 7 -17.66 1.55 -6.77
N LEU A 8 -17.47 0.31 -6.34
CA LEU A 8 -18.49 -0.73 -6.37
C LEU A 8 -19.32 -0.73 -5.09
N GLU A 9 -20.59 -1.12 -5.22
CA GLU A 9 -21.44 -1.37 -4.07
C GLU A 9 -20.92 -2.57 -3.28
N PHE A 10 -20.78 -2.40 -1.97
CA PHE A 10 -20.35 -3.45 -1.06
C PHE A 10 -21.29 -4.66 -1.15
N GLY A 11 -20.72 -5.84 -1.35
CA GLY A 11 -21.48 -7.10 -1.42
C GLY A 11 -22.16 -7.39 -2.77
N SER A 12 -22.06 -6.50 -3.74
CA SER A 12 -22.51 -6.80 -5.12
C SER A 12 -21.69 -7.96 -5.72
N GLU A 13 -22.27 -8.73 -6.64
CA GLU A 13 -21.57 -9.87 -7.28
C GLU A 13 -20.25 -9.44 -7.94
N ARG A 14 -20.23 -8.24 -8.55
CA ARG A 14 -19.02 -7.68 -9.16
C ARG A 14 -17.98 -7.29 -8.11
N PHE A 15 -18.39 -6.72 -6.99
CA PHE A 15 -17.49 -6.42 -5.87
C PHE A 15 -16.82 -7.69 -5.36
N THR A 16 -17.61 -8.73 -5.06
CA THR A 16 -17.09 -9.99 -4.53
C THR A 16 -16.11 -10.66 -5.50
N ARG A 17 -16.43 -10.66 -6.80
CA ARG A 17 -15.53 -11.22 -7.83
C ARG A 17 -14.21 -10.46 -7.89
N LEU A 18 -14.27 -9.13 -7.99
CA LEU A 18 -13.08 -8.31 -8.10
C LEU A 18 -12.24 -8.35 -6.81
N LEU A 19 -12.87 -8.52 -5.65
CA LEU A 19 -12.18 -8.68 -4.38
C LEU A 19 -11.39 -9.99 -4.34
N ALA A 20 -11.98 -11.09 -4.82
CA ALA A 20 -11.29 -12.38 -4.93
C ALA A 20 -10.09 -12.31 -5.89
N GLU A 21 -10.24 -11.65 -7.05
CA GLU A 21 -9.13 -11.40 -7.98
C GLU A 21 -8.02 -10.56 -7.34
N PHE A 22 -8.40 -9.54 -6.57
CA PHE A 22 -7.44 -8.70 -5.84
C PHE A 22 -6.70 -9.49 -4.75
N GLU A 23 -7.41 -10.30 -3.97
CA GLU A 23 -6.81 -11.19 -2.96
C GLU A 23 -5.79 -12.13 -3.59
N GLN A 24 -6.15 -12.79 -4.70
CA GLN A 24 -5.25 -13.67 -5.43
C GLN A 24 -3.99 -12.91 -5.89
N SER A 25 -4.16 -11.73 -6.50
CA SER A 25 -3.03 -10.93 -6.98
C SER A 25 -2.09 -10.48 -5.86
N VAL A 26 -2.62 -10.12 -4.69
CA VAL A 26 -1.79 -9.77 -3.52
C VAL A 26 -1.09 -11.01 -2.96
N GLY A 27 -1.77 -12.14 -2.91
CA GLY A 27 -1.17 -13.42 -2.48
C GLY A 27 -0.02 -13.84 -3.38
N GLU A 28 -0.21 -13.83 -4.70
CA GLU A 28 0.84 -14.16 -5.68
C GLU A 28 2.05 -13.22 -5.58
N HIS A 29 1.81 -11.92 -5.34
CA HIS A 29 2.88 -10.96 -5.14
C HIS A 29 3.67 -11.25 -3.86
N ALA A 30 2.99 -11.47 -2.73
CA ALA A 30 3.65 -11.80 -1.46
C ALA A 30 4.45 -13.11 -1.55
N ASP A 31 3.89 -14.14 -2.20
CA ASP A 31 4.59 -15.40 -2.46
C ASP A 31 5.88 -15.18 -3.26
N HIS A 32 5.86 -14.33 -4.29
CA HIS A 32 7.04 -14.02 -5.10
C HIS A 32 8.10 -13.27 -4.28
N GLU A 33 7.70 -12.27 -3.50
CA GLU A 33 8.61 -11.54 -2.61
C GLU A 33 9.29 -12.49 -1.60
N GLU A 34 8.52 -13.37 -0.97
CA GLU A 34 9.03 -14.31 0.04
C GLU A 34 9.95 -15.38 -0.53
N ARG A 35 9.67 -15.87 -1.75
CA ARG A 35 10.39 -16.99 -2.37
C ARG A 35 11.60 -16.55 -3.18
N GLU A 36 11.57 -15.35 -3.75
CA GLU A 36 12.58 -14.90 -4.71
C GLU A 36 13.31 -13.64 -4.23
N GLU A 37 12.56 -12.58 -3.92
CA GLU A 37 13.16 -11.26 -3.67
C GLU A 37 13.86 -11.16 -2.32
N PHE A 38 13.18 -11.50 -1.21
CA PHE A 38 13.76 -11.43 0.12
C PHE A 38 14.95 -12.38 0.30
N PRO A 39 14.92 -13.63 -0.20
CA PRO A 39 16.12 -14.48 -0.19
C PRO A 39 17.28 -13.86 -0.97
N ALA A 40 17.02 -13.27 -2.14
CA ALA A 40 18.05 -12.59 -2.93
C ALA A 40 18.68 -11.42 -2.13
N LEU A 41 17.86 -10.57 -1.50
CA LEU A 41 18.35 -9.48 -0.64
C LEU A 41 19.17 -10.00 0.54
N ARG A 42 18.73 -11.09 1.19
CA ARG A 42 19.45 -11.72 2.31
C ARG A 42 20.80 -12.29 1.91
N SER A 43 20.90 -12.81 0.68
CA SER A 43 22.14 -13.41 0.17
C SER A 43 23.16 -12.37 -0.32
N ARG A 44 22.70 -11.21 -0.80
CA ARG A 44 23.55 -10.20 -1.44
C ARG A 44 23.93 -9.03 -0.53
N LEU A 45 23.13 -8.75 0.50
CA LEU A 45 23.31 -7.59 1.37
C LEU A 45 23.69 -8.00 2.80
N SER A 46 24.59 -7.22 3.39
CA SER A 46 24.94 -7.33 4.80
C SER A 46 23.73 -7.07 5.72
N GLN A 47 23.86 -7.48 6.98
CA GLN A 47 22.82 -7.22 7.99
C GLN A 47 22.60 -5.71 8.20
N GLU A 48 23.66 -4.91 8.15
CA GLU A 48 23.59 -3.47 8.34
C GLU A 48 22.85 -2.77 7.19
N GLU A 49 23.13 -3.17 5.95
CA GLU A 49 22.42 -2.66 4.76
C GLU A 49 20.94 -2.99 4.82
N ARG A 50 20.58 -4.24 5.14
CA ARG A 50 19.18 -4.66 5.28
C ARG A 50 18.46 -3.93 6.42
N THR A 51 19.14 -3.72 7.55
CA THR A 51 18.59 -2.96 8.69
C THR A 51 18.34 -1.51 8.29
N THR A 52 19.24 -0.91 7.52
CA THR A 52 19.08 0.46 7.00
C THR A 52 17.93 0.55 6.01
N MET A 53 17.80 -0.43 5.12
CA MET A 53 16.68 -0.52 4.18
C MET A 53 15.34 -0.64 4.91
N GLY A 54 15.23 -1.53 5.91
CA GLY A 54 14.01 -1.68 6.72
C GLY A 54 13.62 -0.40 7.46
N ARG A 55 14.60 0.34 8.03
CA ARG A 55 14.34 1.65 8.65
C ARG A 55 13.77 2.67 7.67
N ARG A 56 14.26 2.69 6.42
CA ARG A 56 13.74 3.57 5.38
C ARG A 56 12.33 3.18 4.96
N LEU A 57 12.06 1.89 4.81
CA LEU A 57 10.73 1.37 4.48
C LEU A 57 9.70 1.82 5.53
N LEU A 58 9.97 1.57 6.82
CA LEU A 58 9.09 1.98 7.92
C LEU A 58 8.88 3.49 8.01
N ALA A 59 9.90 4.29 7.68
CA ALA A 59 9.79 5.75 7.64
C ALA A 59 8.84 6.22 6.52
N VAL A 60 8.94 5.61 5.33
CA VAL A 60 8.04 5.89 4.20
C VAL A 60 6.62 5.45 4.53
N GLU A 61 6.44 4.26 5.09
CA GLU A 61 5.13 3.74 5.51
C GLU A 61 4.44 4.67 6.51
N LYS A 62 5.16 5.15 7.54
CA LYS A 62 4.62 6.10 8.51
C LYS A 62 4.19 7.43 7.89
N ALA A 63 4.87 7.85 6.83
CA ALA A 63 4.58 9.09 6.10
C ALA A 63 3.51 8.90 5.02
N ALA A 64 3.18 7.66 4.65
CA ALA A 64 2.22 7.37 3.60
C ALA A 64 0.79 7.82 4.00
N PRO A 65 -0.04 8.23 3.04
CA PRO A 65 -1.45 8.51 3.28
C PRO A 65 -2.20 7.26 3.73
N THR A 66 -3.16 7.42 4.64
CA THR A 66 -4.04 6.33 5.12
C THR A 66 -5.03 5.85 4.05
N ARG A 67 -5.37 6.72 3.08
CA ARG A 67 -6.03 6.35 1.82
C ARG A 67 -5.14 6.67 0.61
N PRO A 68 -4.29 5.73 0.15
CA PRO A 68 -3.51 5.93 -1.05
C PRO A 68 -4.46 5.97 -2.27
N HIS A 69 -4.40 7.07 -3.03
CA HIS A 69 -5.21 7.17 -4.25
C HIS A 69 -4.80 6.08 -5.25
N PRO A 70 -5.76 5.47 -5.98
CA PRO A 70 -5.48 4.33 -6.82
C PRO A 70 -4.50 4.59 -7.97
N THR A 71 -4.36 5.86 -8.38
CA THR A 71 -3.40 6.31 -9.40
C THR A 71 -1.96 6.36 -8.89
N ALA A 72 -1.73 6.20 -7.58
CA ALA A 72 -0.41 6.05 -6.99
C ALA A 72 0.04 4.58 -6.93
N ALA A 73 -0.86 3.60 -7.11
CA ALA A 73 -0.46 2.20 -7.16
C ALA A 73 0.38 1.91 -8.42
N GLY A 74 1.55 1.28 -8.26
CA GLY A 74 2.40 0.84 -9.38
C GLY A 74 3.33 1.88 -10.01
N SER A 75 3.37 3.13 -9.52
CA SER A 75 4.31 4.15 -10.00
C SER A 75 5.14 4.72 -8.85
N PRO A 76 6.45 4.40 -8.77
CA PRO A 76 7.34 4.95 -7.74
C PRO A 76 7.32 6.49 -7.72
N ALA A 77 7.28 7.15 -8.88
CA ALA A 77 7.25 8.60 -8.96
C ALA A 77 5.97 9.24 -8.38
N LEU A 78 4.82 8.58 -8.53
CA LEU A 78 3.54 9.05 -7.98
C LEU A 78 3.38 8.72 -6.49
N GLN A 79 3.96 7.62 -6.01
CA GLN A 79 4.00 7.27 -4.58
C GLN A 79 4.83 8.28 -3.78
N TRP A 80 5.95 8.75 -4.36
CA TRP A 80 6.83 9.73 -3.72
C TRP A 80 6.27 11.16 -3.73
N THR A 81 5.51 11.55 -4.75
CA THR A 81 4.98 12.92 -4.88
C THR A 81 3.66 13.14 -4.13
N ALA A 82 2.86 12.09 -3.91
CA ALA A 82 1.62 12.17 -3.13
C ALA A 82 1.83 12.15 -1.59
N GLY A 83 3.01 11.74 -1.11
CA GLY A 83 3.28 11.42 0.31
C GLY A 83 3.11 12.58 1.31
N PRO A 84 3.68 13.78 1.09
CA PRO A 84 3.63 14.83 2.12
C PRO A 84 2.31 15.62 2.18
N LEU A 85 1.60 15.78 1.06
CA LEU A 85 0.37 16.62 1.04
C LEU A 85 -0.91 15.81 1.27
N ALA A 86 -1.00 14.57 0.78
CA ALA A 86 -2.20 13.76 0.97
C ALA A 86 -2.32 13.21 2.40
N SER A 87 -1.21 12.89 3.08
CA SER A 87 -1.22 12.35 4.44
C SER A 87 -1.63 13.36 5.52
N VAL A 88 -1.44 14.67 5.27
CA VAL A 88 -1.92 15.74 6.17
C VAL A 88 -3.40 16.00 5.98
N LEU A 89 -3.87 16.02 4.73
CA LEU A 89 -5.26 16.30 4.40
C LEU A 89 -6.21 15.15 4.83
N ASP A 90 -5.78 13.90 4.67
CA ASP A 90 -6.55 12.71 5.06
C ASP A 90 -6.70 12.62 6.59
N ARG A 91 -5.62 12.88 7.36
CA ARG A 91 -5.70 12.91 8.84
C ARG A 91 -6.58 14.03 9.37
N ALA A 92 -6.56 15.21 8.73
CA ALA A 92 -7.44 16.31 9.10
C ALA A 92 -8.91 15.95 8.85
N ARG A 93 -9.21 15.27 7.74
CA ARG A 93 -10.56 14.80 7.41
C ARG A 93 -11.04 13.71 8.36
N ASP A 94 -10.22 12.71 8.64
CA ASP A 94 -10.59 11.61 9.54
C ASP A 94 -10.91 12.12 10.96
N ALA A 95 -10.14 13.09 11.47
CA ALA A 95 -10.40 13.73 12.77
C ALA A 95 -11.72 14.52 12.82
N VAL A 96 -12.11 15.16 11.71
CA VAL A 96 -13.40 15.86 11.60
C VAL A 96 -14.55 14.87 11.51
N THR A 97 -14.39 13.77 10.76
CA THR A 97 -15.44 12.75 10.63
C THR A 97 -15.61 11.87 11.87
N SER A 98 -14.57 11.69 12.70
CA SER A 98 -14.67 10.91 13.95
C SER A 98 -15.38 11.64 15.09
N THR A 99 -15.56 12.95 14.98
CA THR A 99 -16.20 13.79 16.02
C THR A 99 -17.72 13.95 15.80
N GLY A 100 -18.26 13.35 14.74
CA GLY A 100 -19.68 13.46 14.36
C GLY A 100 -20.57 12.27 14.74
N LYS A 101 -20.26 11.54 15.81
CA LYS A 101 -21.13 10.49 16.36
C LYS A 101 -21.32 10.63 17.86
#